data_AF-A0A1Z7Z3X3-F1
#
_entry.id   AF-A0A1Z7Z3X3-F1
#
_cell.length_a   1.000
_cell.length_b   1.000
_cell.length_c   1.000
_cell.angle_alpha   90.00
_cell.angle_beta   90.00
_cell.angle_gamma   90.00
#
_symmetry.space_group_name_H-M   'P 1'
#
loop_
_entity.id
_entity.type
_entity.pdbx_description
1 polymer ?
#
loop_
_entity_poly.entity_id
_entity_poly.type
_entity_poly.pdbx_seq_one_letter_code
_entity_poly.pdbx_strand_id
1 'polypeptide(L)'
;MKKLLTLCFLTLALCFSTQNITAQNIAEINAAASVKTKELKRVIKFDSNQFNQVYEAFKAYEKTFQKISSNLDGNVERKNKIDTILDNKMKEILTEEQYEKYKSL
;
A
#
# COMPACT_ATOMS: atom_id res chain seq x y z
N MET A 1 19.74 33.78 12.36
CA MET A 1 18.60 32.97 12.85
C MET A 1 18.53 31.68 12.05
N LYS A 2 18.40 30.55 12.76
CA LYS A 2 18.88 29.21 12.40
C LYS A 2 18.13 28.60 11.21
N LYS A 3 18.86 28.24 10.15
CA LYS A 3 18.38 27.32 9.10
C LYS A 3 18.68 25.90 9.56
N LEU A 4 17.67 25.23 10.09
CA LEU A 4 17.68 23.79 10.33
C LEU A 4 16.51 23.19 9.56
N LEU A 5 16.66 23.07 8.23
CA LEU A 5 15.93 22.06 7.47
C LEU A 5 16.63 20.74 7.75
N THR A 6 16.36 20.24 8.96
CA THR A 6 16.75 18.93 9.45
C THR A 6 16.11 17.88 8.55
N LEU A 7 16.90 17.35 7.62
CA LEU A 7 17.15 15.92 7.48
C LEU A 7 15.91 15.04 7.75
N CYS A 8 15.00 14.92 6.79
CA CYS A 8 13.95 13.90 6.83
C CYS A 8 13.68 13.34 5.43
N PHE A 9 13.72 12.01 5.35
CA PHE A 9 13.31 11.14 4.24
C PHE A 9 14.30 10.82 3.12
N LEU A 10 15.55 10.48 3.49
CA LEU A 10 16.41 9.68 2.60
C LEU A 10 16.96 8.44 3.32
N THR A 11 16.08 7.50 3.69
CA THR A 11 16.49 6.15 4.16
C THR A 11 15.60 4.99 3.71
N LEU A 12 14.57 5.19 2.86
CA LEU A 12 13.73 4.08 2.40
C LEU A 12 14.28 3.32 1.17
N ALA A 13 15.59 3.31 0.97
CA ALA A 13 16.22 2.78 -0.26
C ALA A 13 16.88 1.39 -0.14
N LEU A 14 16.92 0.72 1.02
CA LEU A 14 17.80 -0.46 1.16
C LEU A 14 17.19 -1.68 1.88
N CYS A 15 15.95 -2.06 1.58
CA CYS A 15 15.40 -3.36 2.00
C CYS A 15 14.39 -3.95 1.00
N PHE A 16 14.73 -3.97 -0.29
CA PHE A 16 14.07 -4.90 -1.22
C PHE A 16 15.11 -5.89 -1.72
N SER A 17 15.30 -6.97 -0.96
CA SER A 17 15.85 -8.20 -1.54
C SER A 17 14.99 -8.53 -2.77
N THR A 18 15.61 -8.48 -3.94
CA THR A 18 14.99 -8.82 -5.22
C THR A 18 14.78 -10.32 -5.26
N GLN A 19 13.67 -10.78 -4.70
CA GLN A 19 13.17 -12.13 -4.94
C GLN A 19 12.55 -12.19 -6.34
N ASN A 20 12.68 -13.35 -6.99
CA ASN A 20 12.21 -13.60 -8.35
C ASN A 20 10.70 -13.42 -8.44
N ILE A 21 10.26 -12.24 -8.90
CA ILE A 21 8.88 -12.00 -9.29
C ILE A 21 8.73 -12.57 -10.71
N THR A 22 7.92 -13.61 -10.85
CA THR A 22 7.58 -14.19 -12.16
C THR A 22 6.49 -13.36 -12.84
N ALA A 23 6.35 -13.49 -14.17
CA ALA A 23 5.28 -12.82 -14.91
C ALA A 23 3.87 -13.21 -14.42
N GLN A 24 3.68 -14.47 -14.00
CA GLN A 24 2.43 -14.92 -13.38
C GLN A 24 2.15 -14.17 -12.07
N ASN A 25 3.15 -14.06 -11.19
CA ASN A 25 3.00 -13.33 -9.94
C ASN A 25 2.66 -11.84 -10.19
N ILE A 26 3.20 -11.23 -11.25
CA ILE A 26 2.86 -9.84 -11.64
C ILE A 26 1.39 -9.72 -12.04
N ALA A 27 0.89 -10.66 -12.85
CA ALA A 27 -0.50 -10.65 -13.29
C ALA A 27 -1.46 -10.81 -12.10
N GLU A 28 -1.16 -11.72 -11.18
CA GLU A 28 -1.94 -11.95 -9.95
C GLU A 28 -1.93 -10.72 -9.03
N ILE A 29 -0.76 -10.11 -8.82
CA ILE A 29 -0.61 -8.86 -8.05
C ILE A 29 -1.46 -7.73 -8.67
N ASN A 30 -1.39 -7.54 -9.98
CA ASN A 30 -2.15 -6.50 -10.67
C ASN A 30 -3.66 -6.76 -10.60
N ALA A 31 -4.08 -8.02 -10.74
CA ALA A 31 -5.48 -8.41 -10.64
C ALA A 31 -6.02 -8.14 -9.23
N ALA A 32 -5.31 -8.59 -8.19
CA ALA A 32 -5.68 -8.38 -6.79
C ALA A 32 -5.79 -6.89 -6.45
N ALA A 33 -4.81 -6.08 -6.86
CA ALA A 33 -4.85 -4.63 -6.67
C ALA A 33 -6.04 -3.99 -7.40
N SER A 34 -6.33 -4.41 -8.64
CA SER A 34 -7.47 -3.89 -9.40
C SER A 34 -8.81 -4.20 -8.74
N VAL A 35 -8.97 -5.42 -8.23
CA VAL A 35 -10.19 -5.84 -7.52
C VAL A 35 -10.38 -4.99 -6.27
N LYS A 36 -9.36 -4.90 -5.41
CA LYS A 36 -9.42 -4.11 -4.16
C LYS A 36 -9.72 -2.63 -4.41
N THR A 37 -9.09 -2.01 -5.41
CA THR A 37 -9.39 -0.62 -5.77
C THR A 37 -10.83 -0.44 -6.23
N LYS A 38 -11.35 -1.36 -7.06
CA LYS A 38 -12.74 -1.29 -7.56
C LYS A 38 -13.73 -1.48 -6.43
N GLU A 39 -13.48 -2.41 -5.51
CA GLU A 39 -14.30 -2.61 -4.33
C GLU A 39 -14.31 -1.38 -3.44
N LEU A 40 -13.14 -0.83 -3.13
CA LEU A 40 -13.04 0.39 -2.32
C LEU A 40 -13.75 1.58 -2.98
N LYS A 41 -13.64 1.72 -4.31
CA LYS A 41 -14.33 2.79 -5.05
C LYS A 41 -15.85 2.71 -4.93
N ARG A 42 -16.43 1.50 -4.91
CA ARG A 42 -17.89 1.33 -4.77
C ARG A 42 -18.39 1.83 -3.42
N VAL A 43 -17.56 1.74 -2.38
CA VAL A 43 -17.91 2.11 -1.01
C VAL A 43 -17.63 3.60 -0.74
N ILE A 44 -16.44 4.07 -1.11
CA ILE A 44 -15.92 5.39 -0.67
C ILE A 44 -16.05 6.46 -1.76
N LYS A 45 -16.30 6.06 -3.03
CA LYS A 45 -16.53 6.95 -4.19
C LYS A 45 -15.43 8.01 -4.39
N PHE A 46 -14.18 7.58 -4.49
CA PHE A 46 -13.07 8.45 -4.88
C PHE A 46 -12.96 8.64 -6.42
N ASP A 47 -12.30 9.73 -6.82
CA ASP A 47 -12.20 10.14 -8.22
C ASP A 47 -11.19 9.30 -9.05
N SER A 48 -11.03 9.64 -10.34
CA SER A 48 -10.13 8.92 -11.24
C SER A 48 -8.63 9.15 -10.93
N ASN A 49 -8.26 10.30 -10.36
CA ASN A 49 -6.88 10.56 -9.96
C ASN A 49 -6.52 9.73 -8.72
N GLN A 50 -7.39 9.75 -7.71
CA GLN A 50 -7.28 8.93 -6.51
C GLN A 50 -7.31 7.44 -6.86
N PHE A 51 -8.10 7.02 -7.87
CA PHE A 51 -8.16 5.62 -8.29
C PHE A 51 -6.80 5.03 -8.66
N ASN A 52 -6.01 5.76 -9.46
CA ASN A 52 -4.69 5.29 -9.87
C ASN A 52 -3.74 5.21 -8.66
N GLN A 53 -3.81 6.17 -7.75
CA GLN A 53 -2.98 6.20 -6.54
C GLN A 53 -3.34 5.06 -5.57
N VAL A 54 -4.64 4.82 -5.33
CA VAL A 54 -5.16 3.71 -4.53
C VAL A 54 -4.74 2.38 -5.14
N TYR A 55 -4.83 2.23 -6.46
CA TYR A 55 -4.36 1.05 -7.18
C TYR A 55 -2.87 0.79 -6.97
N GLU A 56 -2.01 1.80 -7.12
CA GLU A 56 -0.58 1.61 -6.89
C GLU A 56 -0.25 1.32 -5.42
N ALA A 57 -1.00 1.88 -4.47
CA ALA A 57 -0.88 1.56 -3.04
C ALA A 57 -1.22 0.08 -2.77
N PHE A 58 -2.34 -0.43 -3.29
CA PHE A 58 -2.69 -1.85 -3.17
C PHE A 58 -1.70 -2.76 -3.90
N LYS A 59 -1.22 -2.37 -5.08
CA LYS A 59 -0.23 -3.14 -5.83
C LYS A 59 1.10 -3.27 -5.06
N ALA A 60 1.56 -2.20 -4.43
CA ALA A 60 2.74 -2.22 -3.56
C ALA A 60 2.54 -3.12 -2.33
N TYR A 61 1.34 -3.06 -1.74
CA TYR A 61 0.93 -3.95 -0.66
C TYR A 61 0.99 -5.42 -1.09
N GLU A 62 0.29 -5.79 -2.18
CA GLU A 62 0.21 -7.15 -2.69
C GLU A 62 1.59 -7.72 -3.02
N LYS A 63 2.45 -6.91 -3.66
CA LYS A 63 3.84 -7.31 -3.96
C LYS A 63 4.63 -7.70 -2.71
N THR A 64 4.37 -7.05 -1.57
CA THR A 64 5.06 -7.35 -0.31
C THR A 64 4.35 -8.45 0.46
N PHE A 65 3.01 -8.46 0.45
CA PHE A 65 2.18 -9.49 1.06
C PHE A 65 2.47 -10.87 0.48
N GLN A 66 2.60 -10.99 -0.84
CA GLN A 66 2.94 -12.25 -1.51
C GLN A 66 4.22 -12.89 -0.97
N LYS A 67 5.22 -12.08 -0.57
CA LYS A 67 6.49 -12.57 0.00
C LYS A 67 6.36 -13.20 1.39
N ILE A 68 5.31 -12.83 2.13
CA ILE A 68 5.07 -13.30 3.50
C ILE A 68 3.83 -14.21 3.60
N SER A 69 3.02 -14.27 2.54
CA SER A 69 1.72 -14.94 2.50
C SER A 69 1.79 -16.44 2.81
N SER A 70 2.91 -17.10 2.50
CA SER A 70 3.12 -18.53 2.78
C SER A 70 3.34 -18.85 4.26
N ASN A 71 3.64 -17.86 5.11
CA ASN A 71 3.81 -18.02 6.55
C ASN A 71 3.48 -16.72 7.30
N LEU A 72 2.19 -16.39 7.42
CA LEU A 72 1.76 -15.16 8.08
C LEU A 72 2.07 -15.15 9.58
N ASP A 73 1.93 -16.29 10.26
CA ASP A 73 2.19 -16.41 11.71
C ASP A 73 3.66 -16.13 12.04
N GLY A 74 4.59 -16.57 11.18
CA GLY A 74 6.01 -16.25 11.29
C GLY A 74 6.38 -14.84 10.82
N ASN A 75 5.44 -14.07 10.26
CA ASN A 75 5.68 -12.74 9.68
C ASN A 75 4.72 -11.67 10.24
N VAL A 76 4.14 -11.86 11.42
CA VAL A 76 3.17 -10.92 12.03
C VAL A 76 3.69 -9.48 12.05
N GLU A 77 4.94 -9.26 12.47
CA GLU A 77 5.53 -7.91 12.50
C GLU A 77 5.59 -7.28 11.10
N ARG A 78 6.00 -8.08 10.09
CA ARG A 78 6.06 -7.62 8.70
C ARG A 78 4.67 -7.36 8.14
N LYS A 79 3.68 -8.18 8.48
CA LYS A 79 2.27 -8.00 8.12
C LYS A 79 1.75 -6.67 8.68
N ASN A 80 1.93 -6.44 9.97
CA ASN A 80 1.54 -5.18 10.62
C ASN A 80 2.22 -3.99 9.96
N LYS A 81 3.51 -4.09 9.65
CA LYS A 81 4.26 -3.03 8.97
C LYS A 81 3.70 -2.71 7.58
N ILE A 82 3.37 -3.71 6.76
CA ILE A 82 2.81 -3.46 5.43
C ILE A 82 1.38 -2.92 5.50
N ASP A 83 0.59 -3.34 6.50
CA ASP A 83 -0.74 -2.79 6.74
C ASP A 83 -0.66 -1.31 7.14
N THR A 84 0.25 -0.96 8.06
CA THR A 84 0.50 0.44 8.44
C THR A 84 0.97 1.29 7.27
N ILE A 85 1.83 0.74 6.39
CA ILE A 85 2.26 1.46 5.17
C ILE A 85 1.07 1.72 4.25
N LEU A 86 0.19 0.73 4.05
CA LEU A 86 -1.00 0.88 3.23
C LEU A 86 -1.95 1.92 3.84
N ASP A 87 -2.21 1.85 5.14
CA ASP A 87 -3.08 2.80 5.85
C ASP A 87 -2.57 4.25 5.73
N ASN A 88 -1.28 4.47 5.96
CA ASN A 88 -0.67 5.79 5.77
C ASN A 88 -0.80 6.29 4.33
N LYS A 89 -0.63 5.41 3.33
CA LYS A 89 -0.85 5.76 1.92
C LYS A 89 -2.31 6.15 1.66
N MET A 90 -3.27 5.40 2.22
CA MET A 90 -4.68 5.74 2.07
C MET A 90 -5.00 7.10 2.70
N LYS A 91 -4.42 7.41 3.87
CA LYS A 91 -4.56 8.72 4.50
C LYS A 91 -4.00 9.88 3.67
N GLU A 92 -2.91 9.64 2.92
CA GLU A 92 -2.32 10.64 2.02
C GLU A 92 -3.15 10.86 0.74
N ILE A 93 -3.85 9.83 0.26
CA ILE A 93 -4.55 9.82 -1.04
C ILE A 93 -6.02 10.24 -0.90
N LEU A 94 -6.69 9.77 0.15
CA LEU A 94 -8.10 10.00 0.39
C LEU A 94 -8.31 11.36 1.08
N THR A 95 -9.48 11.96 0.88
CA THR A 95 -9.90 13.08 1.73
C THR A 95 -10.19 12.59 3.15
N GLU A 96 -10.23 13.49 4.12
CA GLU A 96 -10.53 13.13 5.51
C GLU A 96 -11.84 12.32 5.63
N GLU A 97 -12.91 12.78 4.98
CA GLU A 97 -14.20 12.07 4.99
C GLU A 97 -14.11 10.66 4.38
N GLN A 98 -13.37 10.53 3.27
CA GLN A 98 -13.16 9.25 2.61
C GLN A 98 -12.30 8.31 3.46
N TYR A 99 -11.28 8.84 4.13
CA TYR A 99 -10.39 8.08 5.00
C TYR A 99 -11.09 7.61 6.27
N GLU A 100 -11.96 8.43 6.87
CA GLU A 100 -12.80 7.99 8.00
C GLU A 100 -13.74 6.85 7.59
N LYS A 101 -14.35 6.92 6.39
CA LYS A 101 -15.14 5.80 5.85
C LYS A 101 -14.29 4.54 5.65
N TYR A 102 -13.07 4.69 5.13
CA TYR A 102 -12.13 3.59 4.95
C TYR A 102 -11.81 2.88 6.28
N LYS A 103 -11.54 3.63 7.35
CA LYS A 103 -11.26 3.05 8.68
C LYS A 103 -12.45 2.32 9.31
N SER A 104 -13.66 2.54 8.80
CA SER A 104 -14.88 1.90 9.29
C SER A 104 -15.26 0.61 8.54
N LEU A 105 -14.44 0.18 7.57
CA LEU A 105 -14.58 -1.08 6.84
C LEU A 105 -13.83 -2.21 7.54
#